data_AF-A0A7W0X9G8-F1
#
_entry.id   AF-A0A7W0X9G8-F1
#
_cell.length_a   1.000
_cell.length_b   1.000
_cell.length_c   1.000
_cell.angle_alpha   90.00
_cell.angle_beta   90.00
_cell.angle_gamma   90.00
#
_symmetry.space_group_name_H-M   'P 1'
#
loop_
_entity.id
_entity.type
_entity.pdbx_description
1 polymer ?
#
loop_
_entity_poly.entity_id
_entity_poly.type
_entity_poly.pdbx_seq_one_letter_code
_entity_poly.pdbx_strand_id
1 'polypeptide(L)' 'DPEQTGKLHEVISEGSYYGMQTFDQALLGHVQNGLVSMEDALKAASSPHDFKLMVSSDGQRSTSVDQVFATR' A
#
# COMPACT_ATOMS: atom_id res chain seq x y z
N ASP A 1 -32.53 -14.46 14.33
CA ASP A 1 -32.60 -13.72 13.06
C ASP A 1 -31.59 -14.20 12.03
N PRO A 2 -32.05 -14.78 10.92
CA PRO A 2 -31.23 -15.05 9.73
C PRO A 2 -30.84 -13.76 8.97
N GLU A 3 -31.20 -12.57 9.47
CA GLU A 3 -30.89 -11.27 8.84
C GLU A 3 -29.50 -10.71 9.21
N GLN A 4 -28.75 -11.35 10.12
CA GLN A 4 -27.43 -10.85 10.53
C GLN A 4 -26.26 -11.46 9.73
N THR A 5 -26.50 -12.42 8.85
CA THR A 5 -25.46 -13.04 8.00
C THR A 5 -25.07 -12.20 6.78
N GLY A 6 -25.85 -11.16 6.43
CA GLY A 6 -25.54 -10.25 5.32
C GLY A 6 -24.55 -9.14 5.64
N LYS A 7 -24.40 -8.77 6.92
CA LYS A 7 -23.54 -7.64 7.33
C LYS A 7 -22.06 -7.98 7.44
N LEU A 8 -21.69 -9.25 7.26
CA LEU A 8 -20.30 -9.69 7.36
C LEU A 8 -19.47 -9.38 6.10
N HIS A 9 -20.13 -9.18 4.95
CA HIS A 9 -19.43 -8.88 3.69
C HIS A 9 -19.02 -7.40 3.55
N GLU A 10 -19.69 -6.48 4.25
CA GLU A 10 -19.36 -5.04 4.18
C GLU A 10 -18.08 -4.69 4.95
N VAL A 11 -17.78 -5.42 6.04
CA VAL A 11 -16.61 -5.13 6.90
C VAL A 11 -15.27 -5.52 6.24
N ILE A 12 -15.30 -6.35 5.19
CA ILE A 12 -14.08 -6.77 4.47
C ILE A 12 -13.58 -5.67 3.52
N SER A 13 -14.47 -4.79 3.04
CA SER A 13 -14.07 -3.62 2.24
C SER A 13 -13.48 -2.49 3.09
N GLU A 14 -13.66 -2.51 4.41
CA GLU A 14 -13.05 -1.58 5.37
C GLU A 14 -11.66 -2.07 5.87
N GLY A 15 -11.16 -3.15 5.27
CA GLY A 15 -9.95 -3.89 5.63
C GLY A 15 -8.60 -3.21 5.34
N SER A 16 -8.46 -1.89 5.55
CA SER A 16 -7.21 -1.37 6.13
C SER A 16 -7.10 -1.67 7.63
N TYR A 17 -8.01 -2.49 8.15
CA TYR A 17 -7.90 -3.13 9.46
C TYR A 17 -6.78 -4.20 9.44
N TYR A 18 -5.75 -3.98 10.25
CA TYR A 18 -4.56 -4.83 10.48
C TYR A 18 -3.38 -4.72 9.52
N GLY A 19 -2.91 -3.50 9.18
CA GLY A 19 -1.52 -3.31 8.70
C GLY A 19 -1.10 -4.19 7.51
N MET A 20 -2.08 -4.63 6.72
CA MET A 20 -1.87 -5.51 5.60
C MET A 20 -1.24 -4.67 4.50
N GLN A 21 0.01 -5.00 4.19
CA GLN A 21 0.74 -4.41 3.09
C GLN A 21 1.03 -5.51 2.08
N THR A 22 0.90 -5.17 0.80
CA THR A 22 1.38 -6.05 -0.26
C THR A 22 2.90 -6.11 -0.20
N PHE A 23 3.48 -7.18 -0.74
CA PHE A 23 4.93 -7.29 -0.85
C PHE A 23 5.55 -6.09 -1.57
N ASP A 24 4.91 -5.64 -2.66
CA ASP A 24 5.37 -4.49 -3.44
C ASP A 24 5.30 -3.17 -2.63
N GLN A 25 4.34 -3.01 -1.72
CA GLN A 25 4.27 -1.84 -0.82
C GLN A 25 5.40 -1.86 0.23
N ALA A 26 5.69 -3.02 0.82
CA ALA A 26 6.82 -3.18 1.74
C ALA A 26 8.17 -2.92 1.03
N LEU A 27 8.31 -3.47 -0.19
CA LEU A 27 9.49 -3.32 -1.03
C LEU A 27 9.71 -1.86 -1.42
N LEU A 28 8.63 -1.12 -1.73
CA LEU A 28 8.69 0.32 -1.99
C LEU A 28 9.27 1.08 -0.78
N GLY A 29 8.80 0.78 0.44
CA GLY A 29 9.35 1.37 1.66
C GLY A 29 10.84 1.07 1.85
N HIS A 30 11.30 -0.13 1.50
CA HIS A 30 12.72 -0.46 1.53
C HIS A 30 13.56 0.30 0.49
N VAL A 31 13.01 0.55 -0.70
CA VAL A 31 13.67 1.38 -1.73
C VAL A 31 13.78 2.84 -1.27
N GLN A 32 12.70 3.39 -0.70
CA GLN A 32 12.67 4.78 -0.22
C GLN A 32 13.64 5.02 0.95
N ASN A 33 13.80 4.03 1.83
CA ASN A 33 14.77 4.07 2.92
C ASN A 33 16.21 3.77 2.47
N GLY A 34 16.45 3.52 1.18
CA GLY A 34 17.77 3.20 0.64
C GLY A 34 18.31 1.83 1.07
N LEU A 35 17.45 0.97 1.60
CA LEU A 35 17.82 -0.39 2.04
C LEU A 35 17.93 -1.36 0.84
N VAL A 36 17.23 -1.06 -0.25
CA VAL A 36 17.22 -1.85 -1.49
C VAL A 36 17.37 -0.90 -2.69
N SER A 37 18.19 -1.27 -3.67
CA SER A 37 18.34 -0.48 -4.89
C SER A 37 17.08 -0.60 -5.77
N MET A 38 16.78 0.44 -6.56
CA MET A 38 15.66 0.39 -7.50
C MET A 38 15.78 -0.77 -8.50
N GLU A 39 17.00 -1.09 -8.93
CA GLU A 39 17.26 -2.20 -9.84
C GLU A 39 16.92 -3.55 -9.20
N ASP A 40 17.33 -3.75 -7.94
CA ASP A 40 17.08 -4.99 -7.22
C ASP A 40 15.60 -5.14 -6.86
N ALA A 41 14.94 -4.04 -6.50
CA ALA A 41 13.51 -4.02 -6.26
C ALA A 41 12.71 -4.39 -7.52
N LEU A 42 13.11 -3.91 -8.70
CA LEU A 42 12.44 -4.27 -9.96
C LEU A 42 12.59 -5.77 -10.31
N LYS A 43 13.69 -6.41 -9.90
CA LYS A 43 13.88 -7.85 -10.08
C LYS A 43 13.05 -8.67 -9.08
N ALA A 44 12.86 -8.14 -7.88
CA ALA A 44 12.12 -8.81 -6.81
C ALA A 44 10.61 -8.57 -6.86
N ALA A 45 10.16 -7.46 -7.45
CA ALA A 45 8.76 -7.07 -7.53
C ALA A 45 7.91 -8.12 -8.25
N SER A 46 6.65 -8.27 -7.80
CA SER A 46 5.72 -9.23 -8.42
C SER A 46 5.41 -8.89 -9.87
N SER A 47 5.37 -7.60 -10.19
CA SER A 47 5.24 -7.06 -11.54
C SER A 47 6.13 -5.81 -11.66
N PRO A 48 7.22 -5.84 -12.44
CA PRO A 48 8.11 -4.69 -12.58
C PRO A 48 7.41 -3.47 -13.17
N HIS A 49 6.41 -3.69 -14.03
CA HIS A 49 5.61 -2.62 -14.61
C HIS A 49 4.77 -1.92 -13.54
N ASP A 50 4.04 -2.68 -12.73
CA ASP A 50 3.13 -2.12 -11.73
C ASP A 50 3.91 -1.52 -10.56
N PHE A 51 5.07 -2.08 -10.22
CA PHE A 51 5.97 -1.49 -9.24
C PHE A 51 6.48 -0.11 -9.67
N LYS A 52 6.83 0.09 -10.96
CA LYS A 52 7.19 1.42 -11.47
C LYS A 52 6.04 2.42 -11.37
N LEU A 53 4.81 1.99 -11.67
CA LEU A 53 3.62 2.83 -11.50
C LEU A 53 3.41 3.19 -10.02
N MET A 54 3.62 2.23 -9.12
CA MET A 54 3.51 2.43 -7.67
C MET A 54 4.54 3.44 -7.17
N VAL A 55 5.83 3.27 -7.50
CA VAL A 55 6.91 4.22 -7.15
C VAL A 55 6.60 5.62 -7.66
N SER A 56 6.13 5.73 -8.91
CA SER A 56 5.79 7.01 -9.53
C SER A 56 4.57 7.67 -8.86
N SER A 57 3.57 6.87 -8.48
CA SER A 57 2.35 7.36 -7.82
C SER A 57 2.60 7.74 -6.36
N ASP A 58 3.49 7.05 -5.66
CA ASP A 58 3.81 7.34 -4.26
C ASP A 58 4.60 8.65 -4.11
N GLY A 59 5.50 8.91 -5.05
CA GLY A 59 6.12 10.23 -5.21
C GLY A 59 5.13 11.37 -5.48
N GLN A 60 3.89 11.07 -5.87
CA GLN A 60 2.79 12.03 -6.00
C GLN A 60 1.84 12.04 -4.78
N ARG A 61 1.72 10.94 -4.03
CA ARG A 61 0.84 10.85 -2.83
C ARG A 61 1.42 11.54 -1.60
N SER A 62 2.74 11.55 -1.45
CA SER A 62 3.43 12.26 -0.35
C SER A 62 3.13 13.76 -0.26
N THR A 63 2.44 14.36 -1.23
CA THR A 63 2.06 15.78 -1.21
C THR A 63 0.59 16.06 -0.90
N SER A 64 -0.30 15.07 -0.75
CA SER A 64 -1.76 15.38 -0.77
C SER A 64 -2.65 14.78 0.32
N VAL A 65 -2.24 13.78 1.10
CA VAL A 65 -3.17 13.17 2.09
C VAL A 65 -2.60 12.87 3.49
N ASP A 66 -1.30 12.66 3.66
CA ASP A 66 -0.72 12.45 5.01
C ASP A 66 -0.66 13.75 5.85
N GLN A 67 -0.56 14.93 5.22
CA GLN A 67 -0.52 16.21 5.95
C GLN A 67 -1.86 16.59 6.61
N VAL A 68 -3.01 16.07 6.14
CA VAL A 68 -4.32 16.41 6.72
C VAL A 68 -4.65 15.60 7.99
N PHE A 69 -4.03 14.43 8.18
CA PHE A 69 -4.29 13.57 9.34
C PHE A 69 -3.23 13.66 10.45
N ALA A 70 -2.06 14.24 10.19
CA ALA A 70 -0.96 14.35 11.17
C ALA A 70 -1.04 15.58 12.11
N THR A 71 -2.10 16.39 12.07
CA THR A 71 -2.27 17.60 12.93
C THR A 71 -3.40 17.46 13.95
N ARG A 72 -3.44 16.40 14.76
CA ARG A 72 -4.33 16.40 15.92
C ARG A 72 -3.78 15.68 17.13
#